data_AF-X1UP24-F1
#
_entry.id   AF-X1UP24-F1
#
_cell.length_a   1.000
_cell.length_b   1.000
_cell.length_c   1.000
_cell.angle_alpha   90.00
_cell.angle_beta   90.00
_cell.angle_gamma   90.00
#
_symmetry.space_group_name_H-M   'P 1'
#
loop_
_entity.id
_entity.type
_entity.pdbx_description
1 polymer ?
#
loop_
_entity_poly.entity_id
_entity_poly.type
_entity_poly.pdbx_seq_one_letter_code
_entity_poly.pdbx_strand_id
1 'polypeptide(L)'
;GSLERAFEIARNHLDFFAFTPHGYWHDIGHYENNIEKKWLDGFEVTKKRWPEVLQMVRKYDRPGRFVTIPGFEWHSTSLGDYHILFPTLEGEYVRFDDLRQFQRFAKQRGAIMVPHHPA
;
A
#
# COMPACT_ATOMS: atom_id res chain seq x y z
N GLY A 1 -15.15 -3.12 7.07
CA GLY A 1 -15.61 -3.40 5.69
C GLY A 1 -14.73 -4.45 5.06
N SER A 2 -15.18 -5.15 4.02
CA SER A 2 -14.34 -6.11 3.28
C SER A 2 -13.49 -5.39 2.22
N LEU A 3 -12.41 -6.06 1.77
CA LEU A 3 -11.58 -5.59 0.65
C LEU A 3 -12.42 -5.36 -0.61
N GLU A 4 -13.22 -6.35 -1.00
CA GLU A 4 -14.10 -6.26 -2.17
C GLU A 4 -15.08 -5.08 -2.07
N ARG A 5 -15.67 -4.87 -0.89
CA ARG A 5 -16.60 -3.76 -0.68
C ARG A 5 -15.96 -2.39 -0.91
N ALA A 6 -14.67 -2.23 -0.61
CA ALA A 6 -13.96 -0.98 -0.88
C ALA A 6 -13.91 -0.68 -2.38
N PHE A 7 -13.57 -1.68 -3.22
CA PHE A 7 -13.57 -1.54 -4.67
C PHE A 7 -14.98 -1.30 -5.23
N GLU A 8 -16.00 -1.98 -4.69
CA GLU A 8 -17.39 -1.76 -5.09
C GLU A 8 -17.89 -0.34 -4.81
N ILE A 9 -17.49 0.24 -3.67
CA ILE A 9 -17.85 1.62 -3.35
C ILE A 9 -17.08 2.55 -4.30
N ALA A 10 -15.77 2.37 -4.43
CA ALA A 10 -14.92 3.23 -5.24
C ALA A 10 -15.39 3.31 -6.71
N ARG A 11 -15.68 2.16 -7.35
CA ARG A 11 -16.13 2.13 -8.76
C ARG A 11 -17.45 2.87 -9.02
N ASN A 12 -18.26 3.10 -8.00
CA ASN A 12 -19.56 3.75 -8.12
C ASN A 12 -19.47 5.27 -7.92
N HIS A 13 -18.33 5.78 -7.45
CA HIS A 13 -18.17 7.18 -7.05
C HIS A 13 -16.90 7.86 -7.59
N LEU A 14 -15.91 7.09 -8.04
CA LEU A 14 -14.60 7.59 -8.44
C LEU A 14 -14.24 7.11 -9.85
N ASP A 15 -13.37 7.85 -10.53
CA ASP A 15 -12.77 7.47 -11.81
C ASP A 15 -11.54 6.56 -11.65
N PHE A 16 -10.89 6.60 -10.49
CA PHE A 16 -9.76 5.74 -10.17
C PHE A 16 -9.65 5.49 -8.66
N PHE A 17 -8.98 4.40 -8.30
CA PHE A 17 -8.79 4.01 -6.90
C PHE A 17 -7.51 3.21 -6.67
N ALA A 18 -6.74 3.62 -5.67
CA ALA A 18 -5.66 2.84 -5.11
C ALA A 18 -6.07 2.33 -3.72
N PHE A 19 -6.12 1.01 -3.54
CA PHE A 19 -6.25 0.43 -2.20
C PHE A 19 -4.85 0.35 -1.59
N THR A 20 -4.54 1.25 -0.64
CA THR A 20 -3.21 1.37 -0.01
C THR A 20 -3.24 0.84 1.43
N PRO A 21 -3.24 -0.49 1.65
CA PRO A 21 -3.20 -1.02 3.01
C PRO A 21 -1.86 -0.69 3.66
N HIS A 22 -1.85 -0.57 4.99
CA HIS A 22 -0.61 -0.45 5.75
C HIS A 22 0.28 -1.66 5.50
N GLY A 23 1.47 -1.40 4.98
CA GLY A 23 2.37 -2.40 4.44
C GLY A 23 3.50 -2.75 5.39
N TYR A 24 4.32 -1.78 5.80
CA TYR A 24 5.50 -2.05 6.60
C TYR A 24 5.97 -0.82 7.39
N TRP A 25 6.49 -1.01 8.60
CA TRP A 25 7.06 0.03 9.44
C TRP A 25 8.41 -0.45 10.01
N HIS A 26 9.50 0.06 9.47
CA HIS A 26 10.84 -0.47 9.71
C HIS A 26 11.48 -0.01 11.04
N ASP A 27 11.24 1.24 11.43
CA ASP A 27 11.76 1.88 12.65
C ASP A 27 10.65 2.02 13.72
N ILE A 28 9.75 1.05 13.75
CA ILE A 28 8.70 0.97 14.77
C ILE A 28 9.32 0.78 16.15
N GLY A 29 8.97 1.67 17.09
CA GLY A 29 9.41 1.57 18.48
C GLY A 29 8.56 0.60 19.31
N HIS A 30 8.84 0.58 20.61
CA HIS A 30 7.97 -0.04 21.61
C HIS A 30 6.96 0.95 22.14
N TYR A 31 5.70 0.52 22.24
CA TYR A 31 4.60 1.36 22.71
C TYR A 31 3.93 0.71 23.93
N GLU A 32 3.24 1.54 24.72
CA GLU A 32 2.53 1.05 25.89
C GLU A 32 1.58 -0.10 25.54
N ASN A 33 1.50 -1.09 26.43
CA ASN A 33 0.68 -2.29 26.27
C ASN A 33 1.03 -3.17 25.05
N ASN A 34 2.23 -3.01 24.47
CA ASN A 34 2.70 -3.77 23.29
C ASN A 34 1.75 -3.63 22.09
N ILE A 35 1.13 -2.45 21.94
CA ILE A 35 0.17 -2.20 20.85
C ILE A 35 0.83 -2.34 19.47
N GLU A 36 2.16 -2.17 19.36
CA GLU A 36 2.92 -2.41 18.13
C GLU A 36 2.70 -3.81 17.58
N LYS A 37 2.46 -4.81 18.43
CA LYS A 37 2.19 -6.18 17.99
C LYS A 37 0.97 -6.23 17.08
N LYS A 38 -0.08 -5.47 17.38
CA LYS A 38 -1.29 -5.41 16.54
C LYS A 38 -0.97 -4.85 15.15
N TRP A 39 -0.09 -3.85 15.06
CA TRP A 39 0.33 -3.27 13.78
C TRP A 39 1.22 -4.23 13.00
N LEU A 40 2.20 -4.85 13.66
CA LEU A 40 3.05 -5.89 13.09
C LEU A 40 2.23 -7.07 12.53
N ASP A 41 1.27 -7.58 13.31
CA ASP A 41 0.36 -8.63 12.86
C ASP A 41 -0.47 -8.16 11.64
N GLY A 42 -0.89 -6.89 11.62
CA GLY A 42 -1.56 -6.27 10.48
C GLY A 42 -0.70 -6.25 9.22
N PHE A 43 0.58 -5.91 9.32
CA PHE A 43 1.53 -5.93 8.20
C PHE A 43 1.74 -7.35 7.65
N GLU A 44 1.73 -8.38 8.51
CA GLU A 44 1.77 -9.78 8.07
C GLU A 44 0.50 -10.19 7.34
N VAL A 45 -0.66 -9.72 7.80
CA VAL A 45 -1.93 -9.94 7.08
C VAL A 45 -1.88 -9.31 5.70
N THR A 46 -1.41 -8.06 5.58
CA THR A 46 -1.24 -7.39 4.28
C THR A 46 -0.32 -8.19 3.36
N LYS A 47 0.87 -8.59 3.85
CA LYS A 47 1.83 -9.40 3.09
C LYS A 47 1.22 -10.70 2.60
N LYS A 48 0.55 -11.46 3.47
CA LYS A 48 -0.08 -12.74 3.15
C LYS A 48 -1.20 -12.58 2.11
N ARG A 49 -2.00 -11.52 2.23
CA ARG A 49 -3.17 -11.27 1.39
C ARG A 49 -2.88 -10.39 0.18
N TRP A 50 -1.63 -9.98 -0.03
CA TRP A 50 -1.24 -9.18 -1.20
C TRP A 50 -1.70 -9.78 -2.54
N PRO A 51 -1.63 -11.10 -2.77
CA PRO A 51 -2.22 -11.69 -3.98
C PRO A 51 -3.72 -11.41 -4.15
N GLU A 52 -4.49 -11.38 -3.07
CA GLU A 52 -5.92 -11.03 -3.10
C GLU A 52 -6.14 -9.54 -3.45
N VAL A 53 -5.26 -8.65 -2.96
CA VAL A 53 -5.28 -7.23 -3.34
C VAL A 53 -5.09 -7.08 -4.84
N LEU A 54 -4.06 -7.72 -5.41
CA LEU A 54 -3.80 -7.68 -6.85
C LEU A 54 -4.94 -8.31 -7.66
N GLN A 55 -5.57 -9.38 -7.16
CA GLN A 55 -6.76 -9.95 -7.78
C GLN A 55 -7.93 -8.94 -7.84
N MET A 56 -8.14 -8.16 -6.77
CA MET A 56 -9.19 -7.13 -6.76
C MET A 56 -8.87 -5.97 -7.69
N VAL A 57 -7.61 -5.52 -7.72
CA VAL A 57 -7.14 -4.54 -8.70
C VAL A 57 -7.50 -5.00 -10.11
N ARG A 58 -7.08 -6.20 -10.51
CA ARG A 58 -7.38 -6.78 -11.83
C ARG A 58 -8.87 -6.98 -12.09
N LYS A 59 -9.63 -7.44 -11.10
CA LYS A 59 -11.07 -7.72 -11.23
C LYS A 59 -11.88 -6.45 -11.53
N TYR A 60 -11.50 -5.33 -10.90
CA TYR A 60 -12.28 -4.09 -10.97
C TYR A 60 -11.75 -3.10 -12.00
N ASP A 61 -10.52 -3.28 -12.50
CA ASP A 61 -9.97 -2.41 -13.55
C ASP A 61 -10.85 -2.43 -14.80
N ARG A 62 -11.23 -1.24 -15.26
CA ARG A 62 -12.03 -1.00 -16.47
C ARG A 62 -11.53 0.28 -17.14
N PRO A 63 -10.48 0.19 -17.97
CA PRO A 63 -9.90 1.35 -18.65
C PRO A 63 -10.98 2.17 -19.39
N GLY A 64 -10.88 3.50 -19.27
CA GLY A 64 -11.86 4.44 -19.81
C GLY A 64 -13.13 4.63 -18.96
N ARG A 65 -13.27 3.92 -17.83
CA ARG A 65 -14.40 4.08 -16.91
C ARG A 65 -13.99 4.10 -15.43
N PHE A 66 -13.13 3.19 -15.01
CA PHE A 66 -12.66 3.09 -13.64
C PHE A 66 -11.29 2.41 -13.62
N VAL A 67 -10.25 3.12 -13.17
CA VAL A 67 -8.88 2.59 -13.14
C VAL A 67 -8.48 2.18 -11.73
N THR A 68 -7.98 0.97 -11.56
CA THR A 68 -7.43 0.54 -10.28
C THR A 68 -5.91 0.60 -10.30
N ILE A 69 -5.32 0.97 -9.16
CA ILE A 69 -3.89 1.17 -9.04
C ILE A 69 -3.39 0.33 -7.85
N PRO A 70 -2.53 -0.69 -8.05
CA PRO A 70 -1.92 -1.37 -6.92
C PRO A 70 -1.03 -0.41 -6.13
N GLY A 71 -1.09 -0.51 -4.81
CA GLY A 71 -0.21 0.24 -3.93
C GLY A 71 -0.29 -0.24 -2.49
N PHE A 72 0.63 0.21 -1.66
CA PHE A 72 0.61 0.00 -0.22
C PHE A 72 1.37 1.12 0.48
N GLU A 73 1.18 1.24 1.79
CA GLU A 73 1.84 2.24 2.62
C GLU A 73 3.08 1.67 3.30
N TRP A 74 4.13 2.48 3.31
CA TRP A 74 5.37 2.26 4.03
C TRP A 74 5.51 3.37 5.07
N HIS A 75 5.86 2.98 6.28
CA HIS A 75 5.83 3.85 7.45
C HIS A 75 7.23 4.03 8.03
N SER A 76 7.44 5.22 8.58
CA SER A 76 8.60 5.53 9.37
C SER A 76 8.29 6.51 10.49
N THR A 77 8.75 6.19 11.69
CA THR A 77 8.71 7.09 12.84
C THR A 77 9.53 8.36 12.58
N SER A 78 10.69 8.19 11.93
CA SER A 78 11.65 9.28 11.72
C SER A 78 11.51 10.03 10.40
N LEU A 79 10.91 9.41 9.38
CA LEU A 79 10.81 9.97 8.02
C LEU A 79 9.36 10.23 7.59
N GLY A 80 8.39 9.83 8.39
CA GLY A 80 6.97 9.87 8.04
C GLY A 80 6.56 8.77 7.07
N ASP A 81 5.33 8.88 6.58
CA ASP A 81 4.71 7.84 5.75
C ASP A 81 4.75 8.14 4.25
N TYR A 82 4.85 7.06 3.48
CA TYR A 82 4.87 7.07 2.03
C TYR A 82 3.94 5.99 1.48
N HIS A 83 3.19 6.28 0.43
CA HIS A 83 2.61 5.22 -0.40
C HIS A 83 3.37 5.07 -1.71
N ILE A 84 3.44 3.83 -2.18
CA ILE A 84 3.90 3.48 -3.53
C ILE A 84 2.70 3.07 -4.39
N LEU A 85 2.65 3.57 -5.62
CA LEU A 85 1.62 3.28 -6.61
C LEU A 85 2.29 2.73 -7.87
N PHE A 86 1.93 1.50 -8.23
CA PHE A 86 2.53 0.81 -9.38
C PHE A 86 1.86 1.24 -10.70
N PRO A 87 2.62 1.34 -11.81
CA PRO A 87 2.10 1.82 -13.08
C PRO A 87 1.35 0.73 -13.88
N THR A 88 1.33 -0.51 -13.39
CA THR A 88 0.65 -1.65 -14.01
C THR A 88 -0.32 -2.29 -13.02
N LEU A 89 -1.11 -3.27 -13.47
CA LEU A 89 -1.96 -4.07 -12.58
C LEU A 89 -1.18 -5.09 -11.74
N GLU A 90 0.15 -5.08 -11.82
CA GLU A 90 1.05 -5.88 -10.99
C GLU A 90 1.76 -4.96 -9.99
N GLY A 91 2.10 -5.51 -8.83
CA GLY A 91 2.88 -4.80 -7.82
C GLY A 91 3.58 -5.77 -6.90
N GLU A 92 4.83 -5.50 -6.56
CA GLU A 92 5.60 -6.32 -5.65
C GLU A 92 5.47 -5.76 -4.24
N TYR A 93 4.98 -6.58 -3.30
CA TYR A 93 5.05 -6.23 -1.88
C TYR A 93 6.50 -6.40 -1.41
N VAL A 94 7.08 -5.30 -0.92
CA VAL A 94 8.48 -5.23 -0.51
C VAL A 94 8.58 -4.58 0.87
N ARG A 95 9.63 -4.95 1.62
CA ARG A 95 9.96 -4.36 2.92
C ARG A 95 11.38 -3.87 2.87
N PHE A 96 11.54 -2.55 2.92
CA PHE A 96 12.83 -1.88 2.94
C PHE A 96 12.98 -1.15 4.27
N ASP A 97 14.18 -1.19 4.81
CA ASP A 97 14.53 -0.51 6.07
C ASP A 97 15.23 0.83 5.80
N ASP A 98 15.30 1.25 4.53
CA ASP A 98 15.92 2.48 4.08
C ASP A 98 15.06 3.14 3.00
N LEU A 99 14.72 4.41 3.22
CA LEU A 99 13.93 5.19 2.27
C LEU A 99 14.65 5.33 0.92
N ARG A 100 15.98 5.44 0.88
CA ARG A 100 16.69 5.57 -0.40
C ARG A 100 16.64 4.27 -1.21
N GLN A 101 16.70 3.11 -0.58
CA GLN A 101 16.44 1.82 -1.23
C GLN A 101 15.02 1.77 -1.79
N PHE A 102 14.03 2.19 -1.01
CA PHE A 102 12.64 2.19 -1.46
C PHE A 102 12.38 3.16 -2.62
N GLN A 103 12.97 4.36 -2.58
CA GLN A 103 12.92 5.34 -3.68
C GLN A 103 13.59 4.82 -4.95
N ARG A 104 14.75 4.14 -4.83
CA ARG A 104 15.41 3.50 -5.98
C ARG A 104 14.54 2.41 -6.59
N PHE A 105 13.93 1.58 -5.74
CA PHE A 105 12.99 0.57 -6.18
C PHE A 105 11.79 1.18 -6.93
N ALA A 106 11.15 2.20 -6.36
CA ALA A 106 10.04 2.89 -7.01
C ALA A 106 10.44 3.45 -8.38
N LYS A 107 11.60 4.12 -8.46
CA LYS A 107 12.14 4.63 -9.72
C LYS A 107 12.39 3.52 -10.76
N GLN A 108 12.97 2.40 -10.36
CA GLN A 108 13.22 1.25 -11.25
C GLN A 108 11.92 0.63 -11.79
N ARG A 109 10.85 0.64 -10.99
CA ARG A 109 9.54 0.14 -11.38
C ARG A 109 8.66 1.15 -12.11
N GLY A 110 9.13 2.39 -12.28
CA GLY A 110 8.30 3.48 -12.80
C GLY A 110 7.09 3.78 -11.90
N ALA A 111 7.19 3.45 -10.61
CA ALA A 111 6.14 3.67 -9.63
C ALA A 111 6.15 5.12 -9.14
N ILE A 112 4.96 5.63 -8.79
CA ILE A 112 4.82 6.91 -8.12
C ILE A 112 4.96 6.66 -6.62
N MET A 113 5.76 7.49 -5.95
CA MET A 113 5.89 7.48 -4.49
C MET A 113 5.45 8.84 -3.96
N VAL A 114 4.54 8.84 -2.99
CA VAL A 114 3.97 10.07 -2.42
C VAL A 114 4.16 10.08 -0.91
N PRO A 115 4.85 11.10 -0.34
CA PRO A 115 4.84 11.32 1.11
C PRO A 115 3.47 11.83 1.55
N HIS A 116 2.90 11.30 2.63
CA HIS A 116 1.54 11.69 3.07
C HIS A 116 1.34 11.86 4.59
N HIS A 117 2.32 11.53 5.42
CA HIS A 117 2.39 11.99 6.82
C HIS A 117 3.85 12.36 7.14
N PRO A 118 4.41 13.41 6.50
CA PRO A 118 5.81 13.77 6.71
C PRO A 118 6.06 14.16 8.17
N ALA A 119 7.21 13.73 8.70
CA ALA A 119 7.68 14.06 10.05
C ALA A 119 8.04 15.53 10.22
#